data_AF-A0A1R3H3U5-F1
#
_entry.id   AF-A0A1R3H3U5-F1
#
_cell.length_a   1.000
_cell.length_b   1.000
_cell.length_c   1.000
_cell.angle_alpha   90.00
_cell.angle_beta   90.00
_cell.angle_gamma   90.00
#
_symmetry.space_group_name_H-M   'P 1'
#
loop_
_entity.id
_entity.type
_entity.pdbx_description
1 polymer ?
#
loop_
_entity_poly.entity_id
_entity_poly.type
_entity_poly.pdbx_seq_one_letter_code
_entity_poly.pdbx_strand_id
1 'polypeptide(L)' 'MAVVDSTKEMLGTFSPQAEPYTHEMPEEKTPFGMFARGAYTARSKFADDDDKSYSEINYTFDIRKDWQS' A
#
# COMPACT_ATOMS: atom_id res chain seq x y z
N MET A 1 17.81 -2.85 -2.39
CA MET A 1 16.89 -3.73 -1.65
C MET A 1 16.12 -4.52 -2.69
N ALA A 2 15.99 -5.84 -2.54
CA ALA A 2 15.19 -6.63 -3.47
C ALA A 2 13.70 -6.31 -3.24
N VAL A 3 12.94 -6.11 -4.31
CA VAL A 3 11.48 -6.03 -4.24
C VAL A 3 10.97 -7.45 -4.04
N VAL A 4 10.27 -7.68 -2.93
CA VAL A 4 9.75 -9.00 -2.57
C VAL A 4 8.27 -9.18 -2.95
N ASP A 5 7.56 -8.06 -3.13
CA ASP A 5 6.14 -8.02 -3.52
C ASP A 5 5.82 -6.68 -4.22
N SER A 6 4.82 -6.68 -5.10
CA SER A 6 4.33 -5.49 -5.81
C SER A 6 2.91 -5.69 -6.30
N THR A 7 2.00 -4.81 -5.91
CA THR A 7 0.58 -4.83 -6.31
C THR A 7 0.19 -3.49 -6.94
N LYS A 8 -0.68 -3.55 -7.96
CA LYS A 8 -1.28 -2.38 -8.61
C LYS A 8 -2.79 -2.59 -8.72
N GLU A 9 -3.56 -1.61 -8.25
CA GLU A 9 -5.03 -1.60 -8.33
C GLU A 9 -5.50 -0.35 -9.08
N MET A 10 -6.48 -0.51 -9.97
CA MET A 10 -7.14 0.60 -10.65
C MET A 10 -8.35 1.04 -9.82
N LEU A 11 -8.27 2.24 -9.23
CA LEU A 11 -9.36 2.81 -8.41
C LEU A 11 -10.53 3.33 -9.26
N GLY A 12 -10.29 3.61 -10.54
CA GLY A 12 -11.27 4.11 -11.50
C GLY A 12 -11.11 5.59 -11.83
N THR A 13 -12.14 6.17 -12.45
CA THR A 13 -12.17 7.57 -12.88
C THR A 13 -13.09 8.37 -11.96
N PHE A 14 -12.56 9.46 -11.41
CA PHE A 14 -13.25 10.31 -10.44
C PHE A 14 -13.42 11.72 -11.00
N SER A 15 -14.65 12.24 -11.03
CA SER A 15 -14.94 13.61 -11.45
C SER A 15 -14.59 14.61 -10.33
N PRO A 16 -14.31 15.88 -10.64
CA PRO A 16 -14.11 16.89 -9.60
C PRO A 16 -15.37 17.11 -8.74
N GLN A 17 -15.21 17.10 -7.42
CA GLN A 17 -16.26 17.44 -6.45
C GLN A 17 -15.64 18.03 -5.17
N ALA A 18 -16.46 18.67 -4.33
CA ALA A 18 -15.99 19.28 -3.08
C ALA A 18 -15.71 18.25 -1.98
N GLU A 19 -16.54 17.19 -1.91
CA GLU A 19 -16.41 16.15 -0.89
C GLU A 19 -15.37 15.08 -1.28
N PRO A 20 -14.61 14.51 -0.34
CA PRO A 20 -13.67 13.44 -0.64
C PRO A 20 -14.34 12.18 -1.19
N TYR A 21 -13.63 11.46 -2.06
CA TYR A 21 -13.99 10.09 -2.41
C TYR A 21 -13.45 9.11 -1.38
N THR A 22 -14.24 8.08 -1.07
CA THR A 22 -13.82 6.93 -0.27
C THR A 22 -13.80 5.69 -1.16
N HIS A 23 -12.70 4.96 -1.13
CA HIS A 23 -12.56 3.65 -1.77
C HIS A 23 -12.24 2.61 -0.72
N GLU A 24 -12.99 1.51 -0.70
CA GLU A 24 -12.71 0.36 0.15
C GLU A 24 -11.75 -0.57 -0.59
N MET A 25 -10.56 -0.77 -0.04
CA MET A 25 -9.59 -1.72 -0.58
C MET A 25 -10.02 -3.16 -0.26
N PRO A 26 -9.67 -4.14 -1.10
CA PRO A 26 -9.87 -5.56 -0.79
C PRO A 26 -9.22 -5.96 0.53
N GLU A 27 -9.81 -6.93 1.23
CA GLU A 27 -9.21 -7.49 2.44
C GLU A 27 -7.92 -8.24 2.10
N GLU A 28 -6.83 -7.89 2.78
CA GLU A 28 -5.54 -8.57 2.65
C GLU A 28 -5.16 -9.29 3.95
N LYS A 29 -4.43 -10.40 3.80
CA LYS A 29 -3.92 -11.18 4.93
C LYS A 29 -2.42 -10.94 5.10
N THR A 30 -2.04 -10.39 6.25
CA THR A 30 -0.61 -10.26 6.62
C THR A 30 0.08 -11.63 6.63
N PRO A 31 1.25 -11.78 5.96
CA PRO A 31 1.95 -13.06 5.95
C PRO A 31 2.49 -13.40 7.35
N PHE A 32 2.58 -14.69 7.65
CA PHE A 32 2.97 -15.19 8.97
C PHE A 32 4.04 -16.27 8.85
N GLY A 33 4.66 -16.62 9.98
CA GLY A 33 5.74 -17.60 10.07
C GLY A 33 7.12 -16.97 10.22
N MET A 34 8.13 -17.78 10.52
CA MET A 34 9.48 -17.30 10.85
C MET A 34 10.13 -16.52 9.70
N PHE A 35 9.89 -16.92 8.44
CA PHE A 35 10.51 -16.30 7.27
C PHE A 35 9.84 -15.00 6.81
N ALA A 36 8.59 -14.74 7.21
CA ALA A 36 7.87 -13.51 6.89
C ALA A 36 8.11 -12.41 7.92
N ARG A 37 8.82 -12.69 9.01
CA ARG A 37 9.09 -11.71 10.07
C ARG A 37 10.34 -10.92 9.78
N GLY A 38 10.29 -9.63 10.08
CA GLY A 38 11.41 -8.71 9.87
C GLY A 38 10.93 -7.31 9.55
N ALA A 39 11.90 -6.44 9.27
CA ALA A 39 11.67 -5.05 8.87
C ALA A 39 11.51 -4.97 7.35
N TYR A 40 10.46 -4.27 6.92
CA TYR A 40 10.12 -4.02 5.53
C TYR A 40 10.07 -2.52 5.26
N THR A 41 10.38 -2.17 4.03
CA THR A 41 10.19 -0.82 3.48
C THR A 41 9.19 -0.93 2.34
N ALA A 42 8.16 -0.10 2.34
CA ALA A 42 7.18 -0.03 1.28
C ALA A 42 7.12 1.36 0.66
N ARG A 43 6.77 1.38 -0.62
CA ARG A 43 6.55 2.58 -1.43
C ARG A 43 5.20 2.45 -2.10
N SER A 44 4.29 3.36 -1.78
CA SER A 44 2.97 3.45 -2.41
C SER A 44 2.91 4.71 -3.27
N LYS A 45 2.39 4.59 -4.50
CA LYS A 45 2.25 5.70 -5.45
C LYS A 45 0.82 5.76 -5.96
N PHE A 46 0.23 6.94 -5.92
CA PHE A 46 -1.06 7.23 -6.58
C PHE A 46 -0.77 7.93 -7.90
N ALA A 47 -1.15 7.29 -9.00
CA ALA A 47 -0.98 7.81 -10.35
C ALA A 47 -2.17 7.46 -11.22
N ASP A 48 -2.38 8.23 -12.29
CA ASP A 48 -3.35 7.94 -13.34
C ASP A 48 -2.67 7.36 -14.59
N ASP A 49 -3.46 7.08 -15.62
CA ASP A 49 -3.02 6.53 -16.90
C ASP A 49 -2.24 7.54 -17.76
N ASP A 50 -2.18 8.82 -17.37
CA ASP A 50 -1.35 9.89 -17.98
C ASP A 50 0.03 9.98 -17.32
N ASP A 51 0.42 8.98 -16.51
CA ASP A 51 1.64 8.92 -15.70
C ASP A 51 1.78 10.05 -14.67
N LYS A 52 0.72 10.81 -14.39
CA LYS A 52 0.75 11.88 -13.41
C LYS A 52 0.76 11.30 -12.00
N SER A 53 1.82 11.57 -11.26
CA SER A 53 1.93 11.20 -9.85
C SER A 53 1.25 12.24 -8.97
N TYR A 54 0.23 11.84 -8.21
CA TYR A 54 -0.46 12.71 -7.27
C TYR A 54 0.19 12.69 -5.89
N SER A 55 0.56 11.50 -5.43
CA SER A 55 1.15 11.29 -4.11
C SER A 55 2.09 10.09 -4.13
N GLU A 56 3.12 10.17 -3.30
CA GLU A 56 4.03 9.07 -3.03
C GLU A 56 4.29 8.98 -1.53
N ILE A 57 4.12 7.78 -0.98
CA ILE A 57 4.25 7.50 0.45
C ILE A 57 5.30 6.41 0.62
N ASN A 58 6.36 6.73 1.33
CA ASN A 58 7.40 5.78 1.70
C ASN A 58 7.30 5.53 3.21
N TYR A 59 7.20 4.27 3.61
CA TYR A 59 7.04 3.90 5.02
C TYR A 59 7.73 2.58 5.33
N THR A 60 7.93 2.32 6.61
CA THR A 60 8.57 1.10 7.10
C THR A 60 7.67 0.44 8.13
N PHE A 61 7.65 -0.89 8.15
CA PHE A 61 6.88 -1.66 9.12
C PHE A 61 7.59 -2.97 9.46
N ASP A 62 7.27 -3.51 10.64
CA ASP A 62 7.76 -4.82 11.07
C ASP A 62 6.64 -5.84 11.09
N ILE A 63 6.88 -7.02 10.50
CA ILE A 63 6.03 -8.19 10.74
C ILE A 63 6.58 -8.92 11.95
N ARG A 64 5.78 -8.99 13.02
CA ARG A 64 6.16 -9.56 14.32
C ARG A 64 5.27 -10.74 14.70
N LYS A 65 5.71 -11.50 15.71
CA LYS A 65 4.90 -12.58 16.28
C LYS A 65 3.69 -12.05 17.04
N ASP A 66 3.98 -11.04 17.86
CA ASP A 66 3.08 -10.49 18.85
C ASP A 66 3.01 -8.98 18.61
N TRP A 67 1.85 -8.40 18.92
CA TRP A 67 1.63 -6.96 18.84
C TRP A 67 2.46 -6.24 19.91
N GLN A 68 2.89 -5.01 19.61
CA GLN A 68 3.48 -4.16 20.65
C GLN A 68 2.41 -3.78 21.66
N SER A 69 2.72 -3.99 22.95
CA SER A 69 1.95 -3.54 24.10
C SER A 69 2.10 -2.05 24.34
#